data_AF-A0A3B5LE41-F1
#
_entry.id   AF-A0A3B5LE41-F1
#
_cell.length_a   1.000
_cell.length_b   1.000
_cell.length_c   1.000
_cell.angle_alpha   90.00
_cell.angle_beta   90.00
_cell.angle_gamma   90.00
#
_symmetry.space_group_name_H-M   'P 1'
#
loop_
_entity.id
_entity.type
_entity.pdbx_description
1 polymer ?
#
loop_
_entity_poly.entity_id
_entity_poly.type
_entity_poly.pdbx_seq_one_letter_code
_entity_poly.pdbx_strand_id
1 'polypeptide(L)' 'LPPPRPLLKKRALPRPLPDDFILTDTEKKKWRLGKIIGQGGFGLIYLGLIYPLTSAVFLRGSV' A
#
# COMPACT_ATOMS: atom_id res chain seq x y z
N LEU A 1 -8.55 2.81 48.26
CA LEU A 1 -8.41 2.09 46.98
C LEU A 1 -7.40 2.86 46.12
N PRO A 2 -6.30 2.26 45.62
CA PRO A 2 -5.42 2.96 44.70
C PRO A 2 -6.17 3.26 43.39
N PRO A 3 -5.82 4.35 42.67
CA PRO A 3 -6.44 4.66 41.39
C PRO A 3 -6.14 3.55 40.37
N PRO A 4 -7.10 3.21 39.48
CA PRO A 4 -6.88 2.22 38.44
C PRO A 4 -5.71 2.66 37.54
N ARG A 5 -4.73 1.76 37.35
CA ARG A 5 -3.59 2.00 36.46
C ARG A 5 -4.11 2.32 35.05
N PRO A 6 -3.65 3.39 34.39
CA PRO A 6 -4.03 3.66 33.01
C PRO A 6 -3.55 2.50 32.13
N LEU A 7 -4.50 1.83 31.48
CA LEU A 7 -4.20 0.79 30.51
C LEU A 7 -3.42 1.45 29.36
N LEU A 8 -2.21 0.96 29.11
CA LEU A 8 -1.40 1.37 27.96
C LEU A 8 -2.28 1.24 26.72
N LYS A 9 -2.61 2.36 26.08
CA LYS A 9 -3.35 2.37 24.81
C LYS A 9 -2.56 1.51 23.83
N LYS A 10 -3.11 0.35 23.44
CA LYS A 10 -2.60 -0.44 22.31
C LYS A 10 -2.33 0.55 21.17
N ARG A 11 -1.09 0.61 20.67
CA ARG A 11 -0.77 1.42 19.49
C ARG A 11 -1.73 0.98 18.39
N ALA A 12 -2.69 1.84 18.08
CA ALA A 12 -3.65 1.56 17.04
C ALA A 12 -2.89 1.60 15.72
N LEU A 13 -3.13 0.60 14.88
CA LEU A 13 -2.59 0.58 13.54
C LEU A 13 -3.18 1.74 12.72
N PRO A 14 -2.42 2.25 11.73
CA PRO A 14 -2.95 3.24 10.81
C PRO A 14 -4.19 2.70 10.10
N ARG A 15 -5.14 3.58 9.79
CA ARG A 15 -6.32 3.21 9.01
C ARG A 15 -5.87 2.70 7.63
N PRO A 16 -6.53 1.68 7.08
CA PRO A 16 -6.20 1.18 5.75
C PRO A 16 -6.41 2.27 4.69
N LEU A 17 -5.57 2.24 3.67
CA LEU A 17 -5.70 3.04 2.47
C LEU A 17 -6.89 2.53 1.65
N PRO A 18 -7.53 3.40 0.85
CA PRO A 18 -8.58 2.98 -0.07
C PRO A 18 -8.08 1.91 -1.04
N ASP A 19 -9.00 1.04 -1.47
CA ASP A 19 -8.73 0.13 -2.58
C ASP A 19 -8.38 0.92 -3.84
N ASP A 20 -7.48 0.39 -4.66
CA ASP A 20 -7.01 0.99 -5.91
C ASP A 20 -6.27 2.33 -5.79
N PHE A 21 -5.73 2.64 -4.60
CA PHE A 21 -4.90 3.82 -4.41
C PHE A 21 -3.65 3.78 -5.30
N ILE A 22 -3.45 4.82 -6.12
CA ILE A 22 -2.26 4.98 -6.96
C ILE A 22 -1.18 5.72 -6.19
N LEU A 23 -0.18 5.00 -5.71
CA LEU A 23 1.00 5.55 -5.06
C LEU A 23 2.04 5.95 -6.12
N THR A 24 2.64 7.13 -5.98
CA THR A 24 3.81 7.52 -6.78
C THR A 24 5.05 7.40 -5.91
N ASP A 25 6.02 6.61 -6.38
CA ASP A 25 7.30 6.39 -5.71
C ASP A 25 8.26 7.59 -5.92
N THR A 26 9.37 7.63 -5.18
CA THR A 26 10.44 8.63 -5.36
C THR A 26 11.05 8.57 -6.77
N GLU A 27 11.04 7.40 -7.41
CA GLU A 27 11.46 7.22 -8.81
C GLU A 27 10.38 7.64 -9.83
N LYS A 28 9.30 8.31 -9.40
CA LYS A 28 8.13 8.69 -10.23
C LYS A 28 7.37 7.49 -10.83
N LYS A 29 7.63 6.27 -10.35
CA LYS A 29 6.88 5.07 -10.72
C LYS A 29 5.51 5.10 -10.06
N LYS A 30 4.48 4.71 -10.81
CA LYS A 30 3.11 4.60 -10.28
C LYS A 30 2.83 3.16 -9.89
N TRP A 31 2.25 2.97 -8.72
CA TRP A 31 1.89 1.69 -8.14
C TRP A 31 0.42 1.69 -7.77
N ARG A 32 -0.33 0.73 -8.28
CA ARG A 32 -1.72 0.48 -7.85
C ARG A 32 -1.69 -0.45 -6.65
N LEU A 33 -2.09 0.07 -5.49
CA LEU A 33 -2.24 -0.71 -4.27
C LEU A 33 -3.52 -1.54 -4.36
N GLY A 34 -3.39 -2.84 -4.13
CA GLY A 34 -4.49 -3.79 -4.06
C GLY A 34 -4.74 -4.25 -2.63
N LYS A 35 -5.12 -5.51 -2.47
CA LYS A 35 -5.49 -6.10 -1.17
C LYS A 35 -4.35 -6.03 -0.15
N ILE A 36 -4.71 -5.81 1.11
CA ILE A 36 -3.81 -5.96 2.26
C ILE A 36 -3.45 -7.44 2.42
N ILE A 37 -2.16 -7.75 2.37
CA ILE A 37 -1.62 -9.11 2.53
C ILE A 37 -1.02 -9.35 3.91
N GLY A 38 -0.84 -8.29 4.72
CA GLY A 38 -0.31 -8.42 6.06
C GLY A 38 -0.43 -7.13 6.89
N GLN A 39 -0.35 -7.29 8.20
CA GLN A 39 -0.37 -6.20 9.18
C GLN A 39 0.68 -6.48 10.25
N GLY A 40 1.53 -5.51 10.55
CA GLY A 40 2.60 -5.62 11.55
C GLY A 40 2.56 -4.46 12.54
N GLY A 41 3.37 -4.50 13.61
CA GLY A 41 3.32 -3.50 14.70
C GLY A 41 3.52 -2.04 14.30
N PHE A 42 3.95 -1.77 13.06
CA PHE A 42 4.22 -0.43 12.52
C PHE A 42 3.43 -0.08 11.25
N GLY A 43 2.56 -0.96 10.72
CA GLY A 43 1.84 -0.64 9.49
C GLY A 43 1.14 -1.79 8.80
N LEU A 44 0.69 -1.51 7.57
CA LEU A 44 -0.06 -2.40 6.69
C LEU A 44 0.76 -2.70 5.44
N ILE A 45 0.71 -3.94 4.97
CA ILE A 45 1.40 -4.42 3.77
C ILE A 45 0.36 -4.64 2.67
N TYR A 46 0.52 -3.95 1.55
CA TYR A 46 -0.38 -4.02 0.40
C TYR A 46 0.31 -4.75 -0.75
N LEU A 47 -0.47 -5.51 -1.53
CA LEU A 47 -0.03 -5.96 -2.84
C LEU A 47 0.08 -4.75 -3.78
N GLY A 48 1.23 -4.57 -4.43
CA GLY A 48 1.45 -3.47 -5.38
C GLY A 48 1.62 -3.98 -6.81
N LEU A 49 0.92 -3.35 -7.75
CA LEU A 49 1.09 -3.59 -9.19
C LEU A 49 1.64 -2.33 -9.87
N ILE A 50 2.63 -2.48 -10.75
CA ILE A 50 3.20 -1.36 -11.50
C ILE A 50 2.16 -0.83 -12.51
N TYR A 51 2.01 0.50 -12.59
CA TYR A 51 1.06 1.17 -13.46
C TYR A 51 1.76 2.11 -14.46
N PRO A 52 1.32 2.16 -15.74
CA PRO A 52 0.33 1.27 -16.36
C PRO A 52 0.90 -0.14 -16.53
N LEU A 53 0.04 -1.15 -16.44
CA LEU A 53 0.36 -2.53 -16.81
C LEU A 53 0.43 -2.61 -18.35
N THR A 54 1.36 -1.87 -18.96
CA THR A 54 1.46 -1.78 -20.42
C THR A 54 1.91 -3.12 -21.00
N SER A 55 1.00 -3.77 -21.71
CA SER A 55 1.23 -4.96 -22.54
C SER A 55 1.01 -4.66 -24.03
N ALA A 56 1.34 -3.46 -24.52
CA ALA A 56 1.37 -3.15 -25.96
C ALA A 56 2.83 -2.88 -26.37
N VAL A 57 3.61 -3.93 -26.66
CA VAL A 57 3.82 -4.51 -28.00
C VAL A 57 4.29 -3.44 -28.99
N PHE A 58 5.61 -3.43 -29.21
CA PHE A 58 6.25 -2.83 -30.39
C PHE A 58 5.73 -3.53 -31.66
N LEU A 59 4.61 -3.08 -32.23
CA LEU A 59 4.34 -3.28 -33.66
C LEU A 59 4.87 -2.07 -34.41
N ARG A 60 6.20 -2.01 -34.60
CA ARG A 60 6.76 -1.20 -35.69
C ARG A 60 7.88 -1.96 -36.39
N GLY A 61 7.51 -3.09 -36.97
CA GLY A 61 8.15 -3.53 -38.21
C GLY A 61 7.65 -2.62 -39.33
N SER A 62 8.43 -1.61 -39.68
CA SER A 62 8.35 -0.98 -41.00
C SER A 62 9.47 -1.58 -41.83
N VAL A 63 9.04 -2.24 -42.91
CA VAL A 63 9.87 -2.66 -44.05
C VAL A 63 10.62 -1.47 -44.62
#